data_AF-A0A931VNT9-F1
#
_entry.id   AF-A0A931VNT9-F1
#
_cell.length_a   1.000
_cell.length_b   1.000
_cell.length_c   1.000
_cell.angle_alpha   90.00
_cell.angle_beta   90.00
_cell.angle_gamma   90.00
#
_symmetry.space_group_name_H-M   'P 1'
#
loop_
_entity.id
_entity.type
_entity.pdbx_description
1 polymer ?
#
loop_
_entity_poly.entity_id
_entity_poly.type
_entity_poly.pdbx_seq_one_letter_code
_entity_poly.pdbx_strand_id
1 'polypeptide(L)'
;PQAVFEPSFLDVVGPLEILGRMLANLERAALMANDLEMVEWILGLALVMPSADFGVYRRRAKVLAGLGRVADAAALWERLAGEARDDDVIAHAAQAARDLRASLN
;
A
#
# COMPACT_ATOMS: atom_id res chain seq x y z
N PRO A 1 -10.60 -16.13 -19.97
CA PRO A 1 -10.27 -16.88 -18.74
C PRO A 1 -11.46 -16.88 -17.77
N GLN A 2 -12.00 -18.05 -17.43
CA GLN A 2 -13.00 -18.18 -16.37
C GLN A 2 -12.28 -18.21 -15.03
N ALA A 3 -12.75 -17.42 -14.06
CA ALA A 3 -12.21 -17.46 -12.70
C ALA A 3 -12.48 -18.85 -12.10
N VAL A 4 -11.45 -19.48 -11.53
CA VAL A 4 -11.59 -20.75 -10.82
C VAL A 4 -12.34 -20.50 -9.52
N PHE A 5 -13.39 -21.28 -9.27
CA PHE A 5 -14.12 -21.22 -8.02
C PHE A 5 -13.28 -21.82 -6.90
N GLU A 6 -13.02 -21.04 -5.84
CA GLU A 6 -12.34 -21.51 -4.64
C GLU A 6 -13.37 -21.75 -3.51
N PRO A 7 -13.37 -22.92 -2.84
CA PRO A 7 -14.31 -23.21 -1.75
C PRO A 7 -14.31 -22.18 -0.61
N SER A 8 -13.18 -21.50 -0.39
CA SER A 8 -13.01 -20.41 0.58
C SER A 8 -13.87 -19.17 0.30
N PHE A 9 -14.51 -19.09 -0.86
CA PHE A 9 -15.51 -18.05 -1.17
C PHE A 9 -16.83 -18.26 -0.42
N LEU A 10 -17.07 -19.44 0.14
CA LEU A 10 -18.24 -19.73 0.98
C LEU A 10 -17.97 -19.56 2.47
N ASP A 11 -16.73 -19.26 2.86
CA ASP A 11 -16.37 -19.05 4.27
C ASP A 11 -17.14 -17.85 4.83
N VAL A 12 -17.64 -17.99 6.06
CA VAL A 12 -18.27 -16.89 6.79
C VAL A 12 -17.17 -15.91 7.19
N VAL A 13 -17.10 -14.79 6.47
CA VAL A 13 -16.09 -13.75 6.67
C VAL A 13 -16.70 -12.47 7.24
N GLY A 14 -15.92 -11.74 8.03
CA GLY A 14 -16.34 -10.47 8.60
C GLY A 14 -16.29 -9.31 7.59
N PRO A 15 -16.96 -8.17 7.87
CA PRO A 15 -16.98 -7.02 6.96
C PRO A 15 -15.60 -6.48 6.59
N LEU A 16 -14.64 -6.45 7.53
CA LEU A 16 -13.28 -5.99 7.27
C LEU A 16 -12.52 -6.90 6.32
N GLU A 17 -12.77 -8.21 6.40
CA GLU A 17 -12.15 -9.18 5.51
C GLU A 17 -12.72 -9.10 4.10
N ILE A 18 -14.04 -8.88 3.97
CA ILE A 18 -14.67 -8.60 2.67
C ILE A 18 -14.02 -7.37 2.03
N LEU A 19 -13.85 -6.28 2.77
CA LEU A 19 -13.19 -5.07 2.27
C LEU A 19 -11.74 -5.33 1.89
N GLY A 20 -10.98 -6.07 2.71
CA GLY A 20 -9.61 -6.46 2.39
C GLY A 20 -9.51 -7.25 1.07
N ARG A 21 -10.40 -8.23 0.86
CA ARG A 21 -10.49 -9.01 -0.38
C ARG A 21 -10.88 -8.12 -1.57
N MET A 22 -11.83 -7.21 -1.39
CA MET A 22 -12.24 -6.26 -2.44
C MET A 22 -11.10 -5.34 -2.85
N LEU A 23 -10.40 -4.72 -1.90
CA LEU A 23 -9.26 -3.84 -2.17
C LEU A 23 -8.13 -4.59 -2.89
N ALA A 24 -7.82 -5.82 -2.47
CA ALA A 24 -6.83 -6.65 -3.14
C ALA A 24 -7.23 -7.00 -4.59
N ASN A 25 -8.51 -7.27 -4.83
CA ASN A 25 -9.02 -7.52 -6.19
C ASN A 25 -8.96 -6.27 -7.06
N LEU A 26 -9.32 -5.10 -6.52
CA LEU A 26 -9.22 -3.82 -7.22
C LEU A 26 -7.77 -3.45 -7.54
N GLU A 27 -6.84 -3.64 -6.59
CA GLU A 27 -5.41 -3.37 -6.81
C GLU A 27 -4.88 -4.21 -7.97
N ARG A 28 -5.19 -5.51 -7.99
CA ARG A 28 -4.83 -6.41 -9.08
C ARG A 28 -5.41 -5.95 -10.43
N ALA A 29 -6.67 -5.55 -10.48
CA ALA A 29 -7.31 -5.08 -11.70
C ALA A 29 -6.67 -3.78 -12.22
N ALA A 30 -6.40 -2.82 -11.34
CA ALA A 30 -5.75 -1.56 -11.68
C ALA A 30 -4.31 -1.77 -12.18
N LEU A 31 -3.55 -2.68 -11.53
CA LEU A 31 -2.21 -3.07 -11.99
C LEU A 31 -2.25 -3.70 -13.39
N MET A 32 -3.21 -4.59 -13.67
CA MET A 32 -3.38 -5.17 -15.01
C MET A 32 -3.73 -4.12 -16.07
N ALA A 33 -4.41 -3.04 -15.68
CA ALA A 33 -4.72 -1.90 -16.54
C ALA A 33 -3.57 -0.89 -16.65
N ASN A 34 -2.47 -1.06 -15.90
CA ASN A 34 -1.40 -0.07 -15.72
C ASN A 34 -1.90 1.31 -15.22
N ASP A 35 -3.00 1.34 -14.48
CA ASP A 35 -3.57 2.55 -13.90
C ASP A 35 -2.95 2.82 -12.52
N LEU A 36 -1.79 3.46 -12.51
CA LEU A 36 -1.05 3.74 -11.27
C LEU A 36 -1.76 4.74 -10.35
N GLU A 37 -2.58 5.65 -10.88
CA GLU A 37 -3.38 6.58 -10.07
C GLU A 37 -4.46 5.82 -9.31
N MET A 38 -5.14 4.87 -9.98
CA MET A 38 -6.10 4.00 -9.30
C MET A 38 -5.42 3.12 -8.24
N VAL A 39 -4.23 2.59 -8.53
CA VAL A 39 -3.45 1.83 -7.53
C VAL A 39 -3.11 2.70 -6.32
N GLU A 40 -2.68 3.95 -6.53
CA GLU A 40 -2.37 4.88 -5.44
C GLU A 40 -3.60 5.13 -4.54
N TRP A 41 -4.75 5.39 -5.15
CA TRP A 41 -6.01 5.59 -4.45
C TRP A 41 -6.43 4.36 -3.62
N ILE A 42 -6.35 3.16 -4.21
CA ILE A 42 -6.68 1.89 -3.53
C ILE A 42 -5.77 1.66 -2.33
N LEU A 43 -4.47 1.87 -2.49
CA LEU A 43 -3.50 1.72 -1.39
C LEU A 43 -3.72 2.79 -0.31
N GLY A 44 -4.19 3.98 -0.68
CA GLY A 44 -4.64 5.00 0.26
C GLY A 44 -5.80 4.52 1.14
N LEU A 45 -6.80 3.85 0.55
CA LEU A 45 -7.89 3.22 1.31
C LEU A 45 -7.38 2.07 2.19
N ALA A 46 -6.50 1.23 1.66
CA ALA A 46 -5.93 0.10 2.40
C ALA A 46 -5.18 0.56 3.66
N LEU A 47 -4.53 1.72 3.66
CA LEU A 47 -3.85 2.29 4.83
C LEU A 47 -4.78 2.77 5.95
N VAL A 48 -6.06 3.00 5.64
CA VAL A 48 -7.07 3.34 6.67
C VAL A 48 -7.62 2.08 7.35
N MET A 49 -7.40 0.90 6.76
CA MET A 49 -7.88 -0.36 7.31
C MET A 49 -7.06 -0.76 8.56
N PRO A 50 -7.70 -1.33 9.60
CA PRO A 50 -6.98 -1.84 10.78
C PRO A 50 -5.94 -2.93 10.46
N SER A 51 -6.09 -3.61 9.33
CA SER A 51 -5.19 -4.65 8.85
C SER A 51 -4.02 -4.12 8.00
N ALA A 52 -3.83 -2.80 7.90
CA ALA A 52 -2.73 -2.21 7.16
C ALA A 52 -1.38 -2.63 7.76
N ASP A 53 -0.50 -3.15 6.92
CA ASP A 53 0.85 -3.56 7.30
C ASP A 53 1.92 -2.71 6.61
N PHE A 54 3.19 -2.93 7.00
CA PHE A 54 4.36 -2.31 6.37
C PHE A 54 4.39 -2.50 4.85
N GLY A 55 3.86 -3.62 4.36
CA GLY A 55 3.77 -3.93 2.94
C GLY A 55 2.92 -2.94 2.17
N VAL A 56 1.79 -2.48 2.72
CA VAL A 56 0.92 -1.47 2.11
C VAL A 56 1.66 -0.13 1.98
N TYR A 57 2.33 0.33 3.04
CA TYR A 57 3.15 1.55 3.02
C TYR A 57 4.22 1.48 1.92
N ARG A 58 4.96 0.37 1.87
CA ARG A 58 6.01 0.14 0.87
C ARG A 58 5.47 0.19 -0.55
N ARG A 59 4.36 -0.50 -0.82
CA ARG A 59 3.73 -0.50 -2.15
C ARG A 59 3.28 0.91 -2.54
N ARG A 60 2.63 1.65 -1.63
CA ARG A 60 2.13 3.00 -1.94
C ARG A 60 3.26 3.99 -2.19
N ALA A 61 4.32 3.96 -1.38
CA ALA A 61 5.48 4.82 -1.61
C ALA A 61 6.14 4.57 -2.97
N LYS A 62 6.24 3.30 -3.40
CA LYS A 62 6.75 2.95 -4.72
C LYS A 62 5.86 3.49 -5.85
N VAL A 63 4.54 3.40 -5.70
CA VAL A 63 3.58 3.92 -6.68
C VAL A 63 3.66 5.45 -6.74
N LEU A 64 3.68 6.15 -5.60
CA LEU A 64 3.86 7.60 -5.54
C LEU A 64 5.14 8.06 -6.24
N ALA A 65 6.28 7.39 -5.97
CA ALA A 65 7.53 7.68 -6.66
C ALA A 65 7.43 7.42 -8.18
N GLY A 66 6.77 6.33 -8.60
CA GLY A 66 6.52 6.02 -10.01
C GLY A 66 5.63 7.04 -10.73
N LEU A 67 4.74 7.71 -10.00
CA LEU A 67 3.92 8.83 -10.48
C LEU A 67 4.67 10.17 -10.49
N GLY A 68 5.97 10.19 -10.14
CA GLY A 68 6.76 11.42 -9.98
C GLY A 68 6.46 12.20 -8.70
N ARG A 69 5.57 11.68 -7.84
CA ARG A 69 5.19 12.27 -6.53
C ARG A 69 6.18 11.85 -5.45
N VAL A 70 7.47 12.06 -5.71
CA VAL A 70 8.59 11.61 -4.85
C VAL A 70 8.54 12.27 -3.46
N ALA A 71 8.12 13.52 -3.37
CA ALA A 71 7.94 14.21 -2.09
C ALA A 71 6.84 13.57 -1.22
N ASP A 72 5.72 13.16 -1.82
CA ASP A 72 4.63 12.47 -1.11
C ASP A 72 5.10 11.07 -0.64
N ALA A 73 5.90 10.38 -1.46
CA ALA A 73 6.49 9.10 -1.09
C ALA A 73 7.42 9.24 0.14
N ALA A 74 8.26 10.29 0.18
CA ALA A 74 9.11 10.57 1.33
C ALA A 74 8.28 10.87 2.59
N ALA A 75 7.26 11.74 2.47
CA ALA A 75 6.38 12.09 3.58
C ALA A 75 5.62 10.88 4.15
N LEU A 76 5.21 9.93 3.29
CA LEU A 76 4.57 8.69 3.74
C LEU A 76 5.51 7.85 4.61
N TRP A 77 6.78 7.75 4.25
CA TRP A 77 7.78 7.05 5.07
C TRP A 77 8.11 7.78 6.37
N GLU A 78 8.21 9.10 6.34
CA GLU A 78 8.40 9.93 7.54
C GLU A 78 7.28 9.70 8.55
N ARG A 79 6.03 9.66 8.06
CA ARG A 79 4.85 9.35 8.89
C ARG A 79 4.96 7.96 9.50
N LEU A 80 5.29 6.93 8.72
CA LEU A 80 5.42 5.57 9.23
C LEU A 80 6.52 5.46 10.30
N ALA A 81 7.65 6.12 10.10
CA ALA A 81 8.73 6.16 11.09
C ALA A 81 8.29 6.80 12.42
N GLY A 82 7.37 7.78 12.37
CA GLY A 82 6.81 8.42 13.57
C GLY A 82 5.68 7.63 14.26
N GLU A 83 4.97 6.77 13.53
CA GLU A 83 3.81 6.00 14.05
C GLU A 83 4.15 4.56 14.44
N ALA A 84 5.20 3.98 13.84
CA ALA A 84 5.62 2.61 14.12
C ALA A 84 6.16 2.45 15.54
N ARG A 85 6.03 1.23 16.08
CA ARG A 85 6.56 0.83 17.40
C ARG A 85 7.68 -0.20 17.32
N ASP A 86 7.95 -0.68 16.11
CA ASP A 86 8.97 -1.68 15.83
C ASP A 86 10.23 -0.94 15.35
N ASP A 87 11.34 -1.11 16.07
CA ASP A 87 12.59 -0.38 15.82
C ASP A 87 13.16 -0.65 14.42
N ASP A 88 13.00 -1.88 13.91
CA ASP A 88 13.45 -2.23 12.57
C ASP A 88 12.60 -1.51 11.52
N VAL A 89 11.27 -1.47 11.71
CA VAL A 89 10.37 -0.71 10.83
C VAL A 89 10.68 0.78 10.85
N ILE A 90 10.92 1.35 12.03
CA ILE A 90 11.27 2.77 12.20
C ILE A 90 12.56 3.09 11.44
N ALA A 91 13.62 2.29 11.65
CA ALA A 91 14.91 2.50 11.01
C ALA A 91 14.81 2.41 9.48
N HIS A 92 14.09 1.41 8.96
CA HIS A 92 13.88 1.24 7.52
C HIS A 92 13.08 2.41 6.92
N ALA A 93 11.97 2.81 7.55
CA ALA A 93 11.15 3.92 7.09
C ALA A 93 11.94 5.25 7.09
N ALA A 94 12.71 5.51 8.15
CA ALA A 94 13.55 6.71 8.25
C ALA A 94 14.68 6.74 7.20
N GLN A 95 15.27 5.58 6.86
CA GLN A 95 16.26 5.50 5.78
C GLN A 95 15.60 5.75 4.42
N ALA A 96 14.48 5.09 4.12
CA ALA A 96 13.76 5.26 2.86
C ALA A 96 13.29 6.71 2.63
N ALA A 97 12.82 7.39 3.68
CA ALA A 97 12.50 8.81 3.63
C ALA A 97 13.71 9.67 3.23
N ARG A 98 14.86 9.46 3.88
CA ARG A 98 16.09 10.21 3.60
C ARG A 98 16.58 10.01 2.16
N ASP A 99 16.56 8.77 1.67
CA ASP A 99 17.01 8.45 0.32
C ASP A 99 16.13 9.15 -0.74
N LEU A 100 14.81 9.15 -0.56
CA LEU A 100 13.89 9.85 -1.46
C LEU A 100 14.05 11.37 -1.38
N ARG A 101 14.24 11.95 -0.19
CA ARG A 101 14.52 13.39 -0.04
C ARG A 101 15.81 13.79 -0.73
N ALA A 102 16.85 12.97 -0.63
CA ALA A 102 18.12 13.22 -1.30
C ALA A 102 17.95 13.25 -2.84
N SER A 103 17.04 12.43 -3.39
CA SER A 103 16.77 12.40 -4.83
C SER A 103 16.00 13.60 -5.40
N LEU A 104 15.47 14.47 -4.53
CA LEU A 104 14.73 15.68 -4.93
C LEU A 104 15.65 16.91 -5.15
N ASN A 105 16.92 16.82 -4.72
CA ASN A 105 17.93 17.88 -4.85
C ASN A 105 18.88 17.61 -6.01
#